data_AF-A0A836F9L8-F1
#
_entry.id   AF-A0A836F9L8-F1
#
_cell.length_a   1.000
_cell.length_b   1.000
_cell.length_c   1.000
_cell.angle_alpha   90.00
_cell.angle_beta   90.00
_cell.angle_gamma   90.00
#
_symmetry.space_group_name_H-M   'P 1'
#
loop_
_entity.id
_entity.type
_entity.pdbx_description
1 polymer ?
#
loop_
_entity_poly.entity_id
_entity_poly.type
_entity_poly.pdbx_seq_one_letter_code
_entity_poly.pdbx_strand_id
1 'polypeptide(L)'
;MLNKDFGRGRNFNMEQRAMIKFNAKLGKSASETFRSMQQVYGSQCLGRTAVFEWHKHFLEGRETLEDDKKSGRPILVRTPEMIEKVLLKRLMGRIHRIRPEYRDPEDWSMLHDNAPSHTSLIVRQCLARNRISVLNHPPYSPDWAPCDFSLFPKLKLKLKGRFFDDIPTIQSASTQALEAIPQTELEHAFESLLNRYNKCIEARGEYFE
;
A
#
# COMPACT_ATOMS: atom_id res chain seq x y z
N MET A 1 -39.81 0.09 -17.40
CA MET A 1 -38.63 0.89 -17.03
C MET A 1 -37.42 -0.04 -16.98
N LEU A 2 -36.58 -0.01 -18.02
CA LEU A 2 -35.35 -0.79 -18.10
C LEU A 2 -34.18 0.20 -18.17
N ASN A 3 -33.55 0.45 -17.02
CA ASN A 3 -32.20 1.02 -16.98
C ASN A 3 -31.24 -0.09 -17.38
N LYS A 4 -30.73 -0.03 -18.61
CA LYS A 4 -29.57 -0.83 -19.03
C LYS A 4 -28.32 0.02 -18.85
N ASP A 5 -27.50 -0.36 -17.86
CA ASP A 5 -26.09 0.00 -17.78
C ASP A 5 -25.40 -0.41 -19.08
N PHE A 6 -25.13 0.56 -19.96
CA PHE A 6 -24.25 0.36 -21.11
C PHE A 6 -22.81 0.54 -20.65
N GLY A 7 -22.10 -0.58 -20.52
CA GLY A 7 -20.74 -0.66 -20.02
C GLY A 7 -19.74 0.21 -20.79
N ARG A 8 -18.76 0.74 -20.04
CA ARG A 8 -17.50 1.32 -20.55
C ARG A 8 -16.74 0.24 -21.34
N GLY A 9 -17.03 0.13 -22.63
CA GLY A 9 -16.30 -0.75 -23.52
C GLY A 9 -14.86 -0.26 -23.71
N ARG A 10 -13.89 -1.19 -23.68
CA ARG A 10 -12.47 -0.96 -24.00
C ARG A 10 -12.29 -0.16 -25.31
N ASN A 11 -13.21 -0.37 -26.27
CA ASN A 11 -13.23 0.30 -27.57
C ASN A 11 -13.46 1.82 -27.50
N PHE A 12 -14.28 2.30 -26.56
CA PHE A 12 -14.60 3.74 -26.46
C PHE A 12 -13.42 4.56 -25.94
N ASN A 13 -12.65 4.02 -25.01
CA ASN A 13 -11.42 4.67 -24.54
C ASN A 13 -10.31 4.63 -25.60
N MET A 14 -10.24 3.57 -26.41
CA MET A 14 -9.28 3.47 -27.52
C MET A 14 -9.56 4.54 -28.60
N GLU A 15 -10.82 4.79 -28.92
CA GLU A 15 -11.23 5.84 -29.87
C GLU A 15 -10.79 7.24 -29.38
N GLN A 16 -11.07 7.56 -28.12
CA GLN A 16 -10.64 8.81 -27.51
C GLN A 16 -9.10 8.95 -27.51
N ARG A 17 -8.35 7.88 -27.25
CA ARG A 17 -6.88 7.88 -27.34
C ARG A 17 -6.38 8.09 -28.77
N ALA A 18 -7.06 7.54 -29.77
CA ALA A 18 -6.74 7.79 -31.17
C ALA A 18 -6.90 9.29 -31.52
N MET A 19 -7.96 9.93 -31.02
CA MET A 19 -8.18 11.38 -31.20
C MET A 19 -7.07 12.21 -30.51
N ILE A 20 -6.62 11.80 -29.32
CA ILE A 20 -5.48 12.45 -28.64
C ILE A 20 -4.21 12.32 -29.50
N LYS A 21 -3.91 11.11 -30.00
CA LYS A 21 -2.75 10.87 -30.87
C LYS A 21 -2.79 11.73 -32.14
N PHE A 22 -3.95 11.81 -32.77
CA PHE A 22 -4.17 12.63 -33.95
C PHE A 22 -3.89 14.12 -33.67
N ASN A 23 -4.47 14.67 -32.59
CA ASN A 23 -4.25 16.07 -32.22
C ASN A 23 -2.79 16.37 -31.84
N ALA A 24 -2.11 15.44 -31.15
CA ALA A 24 -0.69 15.57 -30.86
C ALA A 24 0.16 15.62 -32.15
N LYS A 25 -0.15 14.79 -33.16
CA LYS A 25 0.51 14.81 -34.46
C LYS A 25 0.20 16.07 -35.28
N LEU A 26 -0.96 16.69 -35.09
CA LEU A 26 -1.29 17.99 -35.67
C LEU A 26 -0.58 19.18 -34.98
N GLY A 27 0.20 18.94 -33.93
CA GLY A 27 0.91 19.99 -33.19
C GLY A 27 0.00 20.82 -32.27
N LYS A 28 -1.21 20.33 -31.95
CA LYS A 28 -2.07 20.99 -30.96
C LYS A 28 -1.49 20.81 -29.56
N SER A 29 -1.81 21.75 -28.66
CA SER A 29 -1.50 21.61 -27.25
C SER A 29 -2.45 20.61 -26.57
N ALA A 30 -2.01 20.05 -25.43
CA ALA A 30 -2.86 19.18 -24.61
C ALA A 30 -4.15 19.88 -24.14
N SER A 31 -4.10 21.20 -23.91
CA SER A 31 -5.26 22.02 -23.53
C SER A 31 -6.29 22.14 -24.66
N GLU A 32 -5.83 22.32 -25.90
CA GLU A 32 -6.71 22.36 -27.09
C GLU A 32 -7.30 20.99 -27.39
N THR A 33 -6.48 19.95 -27.25
CA THR A 33 -6.92 18.56 -27.37
C THR A 33 -8.03 18.26 -26.37
N PHE A 34 -7.85 18.64 -25.09
CA PHE A 34 -8.87 18.44 -24.07
C PHE A 34 -10.17 19.20 -24.36
N ARG A 35 -10.08 20.47 -24.80
CA ARG A 35 -11.26 21.25 -25.19
C ARG A 35 -12.01 20.60 -26.36
N SER A 36 -11.30 20.15 -27.38
CA SER A 36 -11.88 19.46 -28.54
C SER A 36 -12.52 18.13 -28.12
N MET A 37 -11.89 17.37 -27.24
CA MET A 37 -12.46 16.13 -26.72
C MET A 37 -13.71 16.37 -25.87
N GLN A 38 -13.75 17.41 -25.05
CA GLN A 38 -14.94 17.75 -24.25
C GLN A 38 -16.13 18.13 -25.14
N GLN A 39 -15.90 18.78 -26.28
CA GLN A 39 -16.96 19.11 -27.25
C GLN A 39 -17.54 17.85 -27.92
N VAL A 40 -16.69 16.87 -28.25
CA VAL A 40 -17.11 15.66 -28.97
C VAL A 40 -17.71 14.62 -28.02
N TYR A 41 -17.08 14.39 -26.88
CA TYR A 41 -17.42 13.28 -25.97
C TYR A 41 -18.20 13.73 -24.72
N GLY A 42 -18.31 15.03 -24.45
CA GLY A 42 -19.12 15.58 -23.36
C GLY A 42 -18.80 14.97 -22.00
N SER A 43 -19.83 14.46 -21.31
CA SER A 43 -19.72 13.79 -20.01
C SER A 43 -18.97 12.46 -20.06
N GLN A 44 -18.76 11.89 -21.25
CA GLN A 44 -18.04 10.64 -21.47
C GLN A 44 -16.57 10.86 -21.85
N CYS A 45 -16.11 12.12 -21.90
CA CYS A 45 -14.73 12.47 -22.18
C CYS A 45 -13.77 11.93 -21.10
N LEU A 46 -12.59 11.47 -21.53
CA LEU A 46 -11.47 11.19 -20.64
C LEU A 46 -11.17 12.41 -19.76
N GLY A 47 -10.86 12.15 -18.48
CA GLY A 47 -10.51 13.20 -17.54
C GLY A 47 -9.26 13.97 -17.98
N ARG A 48 -9.16 15.24 -17.56
CA ARG A 48 -8.08 16.16 -17.95
C ARG A 48 -6.68 15.55 -17.77
N THR A 49 -6.42 14.90 -16.64
CA THR A 49 -5.12 14.25 -16.36
C THR A 49 -4.80 13.18 -17.39
N ALA A 50 -5.75 12.29 -17.69
CA ALA A 50 -5.55 11.21 -18.66
C ALA A 50 -5.28 11.78 -20.06
N VAL A 51 -5.99 12.84 -20.47
CA VAL A 51 -5.74 13.48 -21.78
C VAL A 51 -4.33 14.05 -21.85
N PHE A 52 -3.86 14.71 -20.78
CA PHE A 52 -2.52 15.30 -20.73
C PHE A 52 -1.42 14.25 -20.72
N GLU A 53 -1.57 13.18 -19.94
CA GLU A 53 -0.61 12.06 -19.89
C GLU A 53 -0.49 11.36 -21.25
N TRP A 54 -1.62 11.00 -21.86
CA TRP A 54 -1.62 10.38 -23.19
C TRP A 54 -1.02 11.30 -24.26
N HIS A 55 -1.37 12.59 -24.22
CA HIS A 55 -0.81 13.57 -25.15
C HIS A 55 0.71 13.70 -25.02
N LYS A 56 1.22 13.72 -23.79
CA LYS A 56 2.66 13.71 -23.51
C LYS A 56 3.31 12.45 -24.08
N HIS A 57 2.76 11.27 -23.81
CA HIS A 57 3.32 10.01 -24.32
C HIS A 57 3.36 9.94 -25.84
N PHE A 58 2.37 10.49 -26.54
CA PHE A 58 2.40 10.55 -28.00
C PHE A 58 3.46 11.52 -28.54
N LEU A 59 3.72 12.64 -27.85
CA LEU A 59 4.83 13.53 -28.19
C LEU A 59 6.20 12.87 -27.92
N GLU A 60 6.28 12.00 -26.91
CA GLU A 60 7.46 11.20 -26.58
C GLU A 60 7.66 9.98 -27.50
N GLY A 61 6.82 9.82 -28.53
CA GLY A 61 6.98 8.78 -29.55
C GLY A 61 6.22 7.48 -29.31
N ARG A 62 5.32 7.41 -28.32
CA ARG A 62 4.42 6.26 -28.16
C ARG A 62 3.54 6.09 -29.40
N GLU A 63 3.38 4.86 -29.88
CA GLU A 63 2.47 4.56 -30.99
C GLU A 63 1.22 3.76 -30.61
N THR A 64 1.28 3.00 -29.52
CA THR A 64 0.18 2.15 -29.06
C THR A 64 -0.95 2.96 -28.43
N LEU A 65 -2.19 2.50 -28.57
CA LEU A 65 -3.37 3.04 -27.86
C LEU A 65 -3.70 2.24 -26.58
N GLU A 66 -3.01 1.12 -26.38
CA GLU A 66 -3.19 0.24 -25.23
C GLU A 66 -2.42 0.76 -24.03
N ASP A 67 -2.99 0.57 -22.84
CA ASP A 67 -2.26 0.81 -21.60
C ASP A 67 -1.01 -0.08 -21.57
N ASP A 68 0.05 0.43 -20.96
CA ASP A 68 1.22 -0.41 -20.70
C ASP A 68 0.77 -1.64 -19.91
N LYS A 69 1.43 -2.78 -20.18
CA LYS A 69 1.28 -3.94 -19.31
C LYS A 69 1.57 -3.46 -17.90
N LYS A 70 0.53 -3.41 -17.05
CA LYS A 70 0.71 -3.18 -15.63
C LYS A 70 1.74 -4.21 -15.19
N SER A 71 2.87 -3.74 -14.68
CA SER A 71 3.75 -4.58 -13.91
C SER A 71 2.92 -5.08 -12.74
N GLY A 72 2.34 -6.27 -12.90
CA GLY A 72 1.67 -6.96 -11.81
C GLY A 72 2.64 -7.06 -10.64
N ARG A 73 2.11 -7.37 -9.45
CA ARG A 73 2.95 -7.55 -8.25
C ARG A 73 4.15 -8.44 -8.59
N PRO A 74 5.40 -8.00 -8.39
CA PRO A 74 6.57 -8.78 -8.79
C PRO A 74 6.54 -10.17 -8.15
N ILE A 75 6.53 -11.22 -8.98
CA ILE A 75 6.51 -12.63 -8.52
C ILE A 75 7.79 -12.96 -7.72
N LEU A 76 8.89 -12.24 -8.00
CA LEU A 76 10.18 -12.32 -7.29
C LEU A 76 10.09 -12.12 -5.77
N VAL A 77 9.03 -11.50 -5.25
CA VAL A 77 8.88 -11.20 -3.81
C VAL A 77 8.44 -12.42 -2.99
N ARG A 78 7.99 -13.51 -3.61
CA ARG A 78 7.34 -14.64 -2.91
C ARG A 78 8.11 -15.97 -2.96
N THR A 79 9.38 -15.99 -3.36
CA THR A 79 10.15 -17.24 -3.25
C THR A 79 10.43 -17.55 -1.77
N PRO A 80 10.46 -18.83 -1.36
CA PRO A 80 10.82 -19.21 0.00
C PRO A 80 12.14 -18.57 0.47
N GLU A 81 13.13 -18.46 -0.40
CA GLU A 81 14.44 -17.89 -0.10
C GLU A 81 14.36 -16.39 0.18
N MET A 82 13.50 -15.65 -0.55
CA MET A 82 13.32 -14.22 -0.31
C MET A 82 12.58 -13.97 1.01
N ILE A 83 11.56 -14.78 1.30
CA ILE A 83 10.81 -14.73 2.56
C ILE A 83 11.75 -15.03 3.74
N GLU A 84 12.54 -16.08 3.63
CA GLU A 84 13.55 -16.44 4.61
C GLU A 84 14.61 -15.36 4.76
N LYS A 85 15.09 -14.77 3.66
CA LYS A 85 16.03 -13.64 3.71
C LYS A 85 15.45 -12.44 4.43
N VAL A 86 14.18 -12.10 4.22
CA VAL A 86 13.53 -10.98 4.91
C VAL A 86 13.36 -11.30 6.40
N LEU A 87 12.81 -12.45 6.75
CA LEU A 87 12.59 -12.85 8.14
C LEU A 87 13.92 -13.04 8.89
N LEU A 88 14.84 -13.85 8.37
CA LEU A 88 16.11 -14.15 9.04
C LEU A 88 17.07 -12.96 9.01
N LYS A 89 17.35 -12.38 7.84
CA LYS A 89 18.39 -11.34 7.78
C LYS A 89 17.92 -10.00 8.32
N ARG A 90 16.66 -9.62 8.08
CA ARG A 90 16.18 -8.30 8.50
C ARG A 90 15.60 -8.33 9.90
N LEU A 91 14.57 -9.16 10.15
CA LEU A 91 13.90 -9.18 11.45
C LEU A 91 14.82 -9.77 12.53
N MET A 92 15.23 -11.04 12.38
CA MET A 92 16.09 -11.68 13.39
C MET A 92 17.42 -10.94 13.52
N GLY A 93 18.09 -10.62 12.40
CA GLY A 93 19.35 -9.85 12.43
C GLY A 93 19.23 -8.49 13.14
N ARG A 94 18.08 -7.82 13.08
CA ARG A 94 17.84 -6.57 13.83
C ARG A 94 17.62 -6.83 15.31
N ILE A 95 16.82 -7.84 15.67
CA ILE A 95 16.58 -8.22 17.08
C ILE A 95 17.90 -8.57 17.76
N HIS A 96 18.68 -9.50 17.19
CA HIS A 96 19.97 -9.92 17.73
C HIS A 96 20.95 -8.76 17.99
N ARG A 97 20.86 -7.70 17.18
CA ARG A 97 21.73 -6.52 17.28
C ARG A 97 21.23 -5.48 18.28
N ILE A 98 19.92 -5.25 18.34
CA ILE A 98 19.33 -4.13 19.10
C ILE A 98 18.75 -4.57 20.45
N ARG A 99 18.36 -5.83 20.55
CA ARG A 99 17.77 -6.48 21.73
C ARG A 99 18.34 -7.90 21.88
N PRO A 100 19.63 -8.05 22.20
CA PRO A 100 20.27 -9.37 22.33
C PRO A 100 19.60 -10.27 23.37
N GLU A 101 18.88 -9.69 24.33
CA GLU A 101 18.06 -10.39 25.32
C GLU A 101 16.90 -11.20 24.71
N TYR A 102 16.41 -10.83 23.52
CA TYR A 102 15.37 -11.56 22.79
C TYR A 102 15.95 -12.36 21.62
N ARG A 103 17.21 -12.81 21.77
CA ARG A 103 17.88 -13.63 20.77
C ARG A 103 17.17 -14.96 20.58
N ASP A 104 16.68 -15.56 21.65
CA ASP A 104 15.91 -16.79 21.58
C ASP A 104 14.49 -16.48 21.06
N PRO A 105 14.05 -17.10 19.95
CA PRO A 105 12.67 -16.99 19.47
C PRO A 105 11.61 -17.39 20.51
N GLU A 106 11.97 -18.21 21.50
CA GLU A 106 11.04 -18.66 22.54
C GLU A 106 10.74 -17.57 23.60
N ASP A 107 11.59 -16.53 23.69
CA ASP A 107 11.44 -15.43 24.66
C ASP A 107 10.45 -14.34 24.22
N TRP A 108 9.92 -14.41 22.99
CA TRP A 108 9.00 -13.41 22.45
C TRP A 108 7.98 -14.00 21.48
N SER A 109 6.90 -13.25 21.25
CA SER A 109 5.85 -13.62 20.32
C SER A 109 5.62 -12.53 19.29
N MET A 110 5.36 -12.95 18.05
CA MET A 110 5.11 -12.04 16.93
C MET A 110 3.62 -11.73 16.82
N LEU A 111 3.26 -10.45 16.75
CA LEU A 111 1.93 -9.98 16.41
C LEU A 111 1.95 -9.34 15.03
N HIS A 112 1.16 -9.86 14.10
CA HIS A 112 0.92 -9.26 12.78
C HIS A 112 -0.50 -9.52 12.31
N ASP A 113 -0.96 -8.76 11.31
CA ASP A 113 -2.30 -8.90 10.75
C ASP A 113 -2.45 -10.15 9.86
N ASN A 114 -3.70 -10.47 9.51
CA ASN A 114 -4.04 -11.64 8.69
C ASN A 114 -3.89 -11.42 7.18
N ALA A 115 -3.11 -10.43 6.74
CA ALA A 115 -2.90 -10.18 5.32
C ALA A 115 -2.42 -11.46 4.59
N PRO A 116 -2.92 -11.76 3.38
CA PRO A 116 -2.60 -13.01 2.68
C PRO A 116 -1.10 -13.29 2.49
N SER A 117 -0.26 -12.25 2.48
CA SER A 117 1.20 -12.42 2.46
C SER A 117 1.73 -13.01 3.77
N HIS A 118 1.21 -12.59 4.91
CA HIS A 118 1.69 -13.02 6.22
C HIS A 118 1.12 -14.38 6.64
N THR A 119 -0.10 -14.71 6.20
CA THR A 119 -0.75 -16.00 6.49
C THR A 119 -0.46 -17.10 5.46
N SER A 120 0.34 -16.80 4.44
CA SER A 120 0.71 -17.77 3.40
C SER A 120 1.43 -18.99 3.99
N LEU A 121 1.23 -20.16 3.37
CA LEU A 121 1.83 -21.41 3.82
C LEU A 121 3.35 -21.32 3.97
N ILE A 122 4.02 -20.65 3.02
CA ILE A 122 5.48 -20.48 3.02
C ILE A 122 5.93 -19.66 4.22
N VAL A 123 5.24 -18.56 4.55
CA VAL A 123 5.57 -17.73 5.72
C VAL A 123 5.31 -18.50 7.01
N ARG A 124 4.16 -19.17 7.14
CA ARG A 124 3.84 -19.97 8.34
C ARG A 124 4.85 -21.09 8.58
N GLN A 125 5.27 -21.79 7.52
CA GLN A 125 6.32 -22.81 7.61
C GLN A 125 7.67 -22.20 8.01
N CYS A 126 8.01 -21.02 7.47
CA CYS A 126 9.25 -20.33 7.83
C CYS A 126 9.26 -19.91 9.31
N LEU A 127 8.18 -19.32 9.81
CA LEU A 127 8.05 -18.94 11.22
C LEU A 127 8.15 -20.17 12.15
N ALA A 128 7.45 -21.25 11.81
CA ALA A 128 7.49 -22.49 12.58
C ALA A 128 8.89 -23.14 12.60
N ARG A 129 9.58 -23.20 11.45
CA ARG A 129 10.96 -23.72 11.38
C ARG A 129 11.94 -22.93 12.25
N ASN A 130 11.66 -21.64 12.44
CA ASN A 130 12.46 -20.74 13.28
C ASN A 130 11.92 -20.59 14.70
N ARG A 131 10.95 -21.41 15.10
CA ARG A 131 10.35 -21.42 16.45
C ARG A 131 9.75 -20.09 16.89
N ILE A 132 9.35 -19.24 15.93
CA ILE A 132 8.72 -17.95 16.23
C ILE A 132 7.25 -18.21 16.49
N SER A 133 6.82 -17.98 17.74
CA SER A 133 5.41 -18.01 18.11
C SER A 133 4.68 -16.82 17.50
N VAL A 134 3.53 -17.07 16.87
CA VAL A 134 2.67 -16.02 16.28
C VAL A 134 1.39 -15.93 17.11
N LEU A 135 1.10 -14.75 17.63
CA LEU A 135 -0.13 -14.50 18.35
C LEU A 135 -1.32 -14.53 17.39
N ASN A 136 -2.42 -15.13 17.83
CA ASN A 136 -3.65 -15.13 17.06
C ASN A 136 -4.19 -13.70 16.94
N HIS A 137 -4.44 -13.27 15.71
CA HIS A 137 -5.09 -12.02 15.41
C HIS A 137 -6.44 -12.34 14.74
N PRO A 138 -7.56 -11.73 15.16
CA PRO A 138 -8.85 -11.94 14.51
C PRO A 138 -8.90 -11.27 13.12
N PRO A 139 -9.79 -11.72 12.23
CA PRO A 139 -10.06 -11.03 10.98
C PRO A 139 -10.65 -9.62 11.22
N TYR A 140 -10.23 -8.64 10.41
CA TYR A 140 -10.80 -7.29 10.36
C TYR A 140 -10.80 -6.51 11.69
N SER A 141 -9.78 -6.70 12.53
CA SER A 141 -9.63 -5.95 13.78
C SER A 141 -8.37 -5.07 13.77
N PRO A 142 -8.34 -4.00 12.95
CA PRO A 142 -7.23 -3.04 12.97
C PRO A 142 -7.06 -2.40 14.36
N ASP A 143 -8.12 -2.36 15.16
CA ASP A 143 -8.10 -1.94 16.56
C ASP A 143 -7.16 -2.77 17.44
N TRP A 144 -6.76 -3.96 17.00
CA TRP A 144 -5.87 -4.86 17.76
C TRP A 144 -4.44 -4.85 17.22
N ALA A 145 -4.14 -4.01 16.23
CA ALA A 145 -2.81 -3.82 15.70
C ALA A 145 -2.24 -2.49 16.22
N PRO A 146 -1.26 -2.51 17.15
CA PRO A 146 -0.62 -1.28 17.67
C PRO A 146 -0.06 -0.39 16.56
N CYS A 147 0.39 -1.02 15.47
CA CYS A 147 0.83 -0.31 14.28
C CYS A 147 -0.29 0.54 13.66
N ASP A 148 -1.51 0.01 13.54
CA ASP A 148 -2.62 0.66 12.86
C ASP A 148 -3.27 1.75 13.72
N PHE A 149 -3.53 1.48 15.00
CA PHE A 149 -4.23 2.45 15.85
C PHE A 149 -3.30 3.50 16.49
N SER A 150 -1.99 3.25 16.59
CA SER A 150 -1.05 4.17 17.27
C SER A 150 0.11 4.63 16.39
N LEU A 151 0.96 3.70 15.91
CA LEU A 151 2.22 4.06 15.26
C LEU A 151 2.02 4.78 13.93
N PHE A 152 1.23 4.21 13.01
CA PHE A 152 1.02 4.76 11.68
C PHE A 152 0.28 6.10 11.70
N PRO A 153 -0.74 6.35 12.54
CA PRO A 153 -1.32 7.67 12.70
C PRO A 153 -0.29 8.74 13.05
N LYS A 154 0.60 8.48 14.02
CA LYS A 154 1.66 9.42 14.42
C LYS A 154 2.63 9.70 13.27
N LEU A 155 3.07 8.65 12.57
CA LEU A 155 3.93 8.77 11.39
C LEU A 155 3.25 9.58 10.28
N LYS A 156 2.02 9.20 9.91
CA LYS A 156 1.24 9.87 8.85
C LYS A 156 1.01 11.34 9.18
N LEU A 157 0.74 11.68 10.44
CA LEU A 157 0.55 13.05 10.88
C LEU A 157 1.81 13.91 10.65
N LYS A 158 3.00 13.36 10.96
CA LYS A 158 4.29 14.05 10.73
C LYS A 158 4.62 14.23 9.25
N LEU A 159 4.22 13.27 8.42
CA LEU A 159 4.49 13.30 6.97
C LEU A 159 3.40 14.01 6.17
N LYS A 160 2.25 14.35 6.79
CA LYS A 160 1.09 14.92 6.12
C LYS A 160 1.44 16.24 5.42
N GLY A 161 1.02 16.37 4.16
CA GLY A 161 1.22 17.59 3.36
C GLY A 161 2.62 17.78 2.80
N ARG A 162 3.53 16.81 2.98
CA ARG A 162 4.87 16.83 2.39
C ARG A 162 4.91 15.98 1.13
N PHE A 163 5.57 16.50 0.11
CA PHE A 163 5.93 15.74 -1.09
C PHE A 163 7.41 15.35 -0.98
N PHE A 164 7.73 14.14 -1.44
CA PHE A 164 9.10 13.61 -1.43
C PHE A 164 9.43 13.18 -2.85
N ASP A 165 10.52 13.71 -3.39
CA ASP A 165 10.91 13.48 -4.79
C ASP A 165 11.70 12.18 -4.97
N ASP A 166 12.23 11.61 -3.88
CA ASP A 166 13.02 10.37 -3.90
C ASP A 166 12.84 9.49 -2.64
N ILE A 167 13.23 8.22 -2.79
CA ILE A 167 13.13 7.19 -1.73
C ILE A 167 14.02 7.50 -0.52
N PRO A 168 15.31 7.88 -0.66
CA PRO A 168 16.15 8.23 0.49
C PRO A 168 15.55 9.33 1.37
N THR A 169 14.95 10.34 0.76
CA THR A 169 14.39 11.48 1.47
C THR A 169 13.19 11.08 2.33
N ILE A 170 12.24 10.30 1.78
CA ILE A 170 11.11 9.79 2.57
C ILE A 170 11.57 8.80 3.66
N GLN A 171 12.62 8.00 3.41
CA GLN A 171 13.20 7.12 4.42
C GLN A 171 13.80 7.90 5.59
N SER A 172 14.58 8.94 5.31
CA SER A 172 15.18 9.80 6.33
C SER A 172 14.09 10.51 7.15
N ALA A 173 13.11 11.12 6.48
CA ALA A 173 12.00 11.79 7.16
C ALA A 173 11.16 10.84 8.03
N SER A 174 10.89 9.62 7.52
CA SER A 174 10.16 8.60 8.28
C SER A 174 10.96 8.12 9.49
N THR A 175 12.28 7.94 9.33
CA THR A 175 13.17 7.52 10.43
C THR A 175 13.19 8.56 11.54
N GLN A 176 13.38 9.84 11.20
CA GLN A 176 13.33 10.93 12.17
C GLN A 176 11.97 11.02 12.87
N ALA A 177 10.87 10.82 12.13
CA ALA A 177 9.53 10.84 12.72
C ALA A 177 9.31 9.69 13.71
N LEU A 178 9.88 8.51 13.45
CA LEU A 178 9.81 7.36 14.34
C LEU A 178 10.72 7.51 15.57
N GLU A 179 11.94 8.03 15.39
CA GLU A 179 12.88 8.31 16.49
C GLU A 179 12.37 9.39 17.43
N ALA A 180 11.57 10.32 16.92
CA ALA A 180 10.93 11.36 17.73
C ALA A 180 9.74 10.87 18.57
N ILE A 181 9.32 9.59 18.44
CA ILE A 181 8.23 9.03 19.26
C ILE A 181 8.80 8.69 20.64
N PRO A 182 8.28 9.29 21.73
CA PRO A 182 8.72 8.98 23.08
C PRO A 182 8.47 7.51 23.45
N GLN A 183 9.31 6.95 24.31
CA GLN A 183 9.12 5.59 24.82
C GLN A 183 7.77 5.42 25.54
N THR A 184 7.36 6.42 26.33
CA THR A 184 6.08 6.42 27.07
C THR A 184 4.87 6.26 26.15
N GLU A 185 4.94 6.76 24.91
CA GLU A 185 3.88 6.64 23.92
C GLU A 185 3.81 5.24 23.32
N LEU A 186 4.96 4.55 23.23
CA LEU A 186 5.00 3.15 22.84
C LEU A 186 4.44 2.28 23.96
N GLU A 187 4.82 2.52 25.22
CA GLU A 187 4.30 1.83 26.40
C GLU A 187 2.78 1.96 26.49
N HIS A 188 2.26 3.19 26.38
CA HIS A 188 0.83 3.45 26.36
C HIS A 188 0.09 2.72 25.22
N ALA A 189 0.73 2.54 24.06
CA ALA A 189 0.15 1.76 22.96
C ALA A 189 0.00 0.27 23.31
N PHE A 190 0.96 -0.31 24.04
CA PHE A 190 0.87 -1.69 24.51
C PHE A 190 -0.14 -1.85 25.65
N GLU A 191 -0.20 -0.91 26.59
CA GLU A 191 -1.25 -0.89 27.62
C GLU A 191 -2.65 -0.77 27.01
N SER A 192 -2.80 0.12 26.02
CA SER A 192 -4.04 0.27 25.26
C SER A 192 -4.42 -1.02 24.54
N LEU A 193 -3.45 -1.77 24.00
CA LEU A 193 -3.71 -3.07 23.39
C LEU A 193 -4.30 -4.05 24.42
N LEU A 194 -3.71 -4.14 25.61
CA LEU A 194 -4.20 -5.03 26.67
C LEU A 194 -5.62 -4.64 27.12
N ASN A 195 -5.87 -3.35 27.30
CA ASN A 195 -7.21 -2.84 27.64
C ASN A 195 -8.25 -3.17 26.55
N ARG A 196 -7.86 -3.07 25.26
CA ARG A 196 -8.72 -3.45 24.13
C ARG A 196 -9.01 -4.96 24.12
N TYR A 197 -8.04 -5.81 24.47
CA TYR A 197 -8.30 -7.25 24.63
C TYR A 197 -9.33 -7.51 25.73
N ASN A 198 -9.18 -6.86 26.89
CA ASN A 198 -10.13 -7.03 28.01
C ASN A 198 -11.54 -6.57 27.62
N LYS A 199 -11.67 -5.38 27.00
CA LYS A 199 -12.95 -4.87 26.49
C LYS A 199 -13.58 -5.83 25.47
N CYS A 200 -12.79 -6.45 24.60
CA CYS A 200 -13.32 -7.43 23.64
C CYS A 200 -13.89 -8.67 24.34
N ILE A 201 -13.19 -9.18 25.36
CA ILE A 201 -13.62 -10.35 26.14
C ILE A 201 -14.96 -10.03 26.82
N GLU A 202 -15.09 -8.84 27.41
CA GLU A 202 -16.33 -8.36 28.02
C GLU A 202 -17.46 -8.19 26.98
N ALA A 203 -17.14 -7.64 25.81
CA ALA A 203 -18.07 -7.45 24.70
C ALA A 203 -18.38 -8.72 23.90
N ARG A 204 -17.82 -9.88 24.28
CA ARG A 204 -17.98 -11.18 23.59
C ARG A 204 -17.66 -11.14 22.09
N GLY A 205 -16.70 -10.30 21.69
CA GLY A 205 -16.28 -10.18 20.29
C GLY A 205 -16.99 -9.10 19.46
N GLU A 206 -17.96 -8.37 20.03
CA GLU A 206 -18.56 -7.20 19.39
C GLU A 206 -17.61 -5.99 19.37
N TYR A 207 -17.83 -5.08 18.42
CA TYR A 207 -17.10 -3.80 18.38
C TYR A 207 -17.49 -2.94 19.59
N PHE A 208 -16.50 -2.23 20.15
CA PHE A 208 -16.66 -1.37 21.31
C PHE A 208 -15.99 0.00 21.06
N GLU A 209 -16.51 1.04 21.70
CA GLU A 209 -15.92 2.39 21.71
C GLU A 209 -14.91 2.59 22.87
#